data_AF-A0A255ELL7-F1
#
_entry.id   AF-A0A255ELL7-F1
#
_cell.length_a   1.000
_cell.length_b   1.000
_cell.length_c   1.000
_cell.angle_alpha   90.00
_cell.angle_beta   90.00
_cell.angle_gamma   90.00
#
_symmetry.space_group_name_H-M   'P 1'
#
loop_
_entity.id
_entity.type
_entity.pdbx_description
1 polymer ?
#
loop_
_entity_poly.entity_id
_entity_poly.type
_entity_poly.pdbx_seq_one_letter_code
_entity_poly.pdbx_strand_id
1 'polypeptide(L)'
;MDPSAFFEMAMPESLSDTGARTPSGGLWATCGRGRLPLTDNVFFREVVPQERPMLIFDAHRLVGPITTGSVRSETAAGLRAELDHLGIAGCAAVSFYEVQLEAEGRDWRTRVGDLHDEPGLVPTPVIIPSVGTASWPRTPEDLVATNPVMVRAMPGKHQWNLTGPSAQRWWPVLAEAGIPVSISATEGGIGQVAALAAAHPDLTVFCLEPGYRDLRRVAELLAERPNAYVETGTLIAPRSLEWLAESVGAERLVFGTGAPMKDDAGPRFLLDYLDLPEDQIAGIAGENFATMVGRDLAELVGAGAEQADRPERIGVREHPAAPLPDDGGPSTTPVIDAHAHLSTWGDFWVPEYSGAWLVEQLDRIGVDAAAVSSMHGVGNDAVLGNQEAIEEAHAHPGRLGVYLVVDPHDPDHLPRLRDQLDDPLVWGLKLHPSTHNVAITDRRYRGALELAAEVGAPVLTHTSHLAATCSAAECDAATRAVPGLQLLMGHSGLNPAGLPTFVDVARDNPQCHLEICGSLNTAASVEYMVAQVGAERVFYGTDALFFDPRWGLGKMRYARLTSDDRNKILGGNMVALLGERWHASQAYANN
;
A
#
# COMPACT_ATOMS: atom_id res chain seq x y z
N MET A 1 13.68 -14.36 16.56
CA MET A 1 12.60 -15.07 15.85
C MET A 1 12.32 -14.29 14.58
N ASP A 2 12.01 -14.95 13.47
CA ASP A 2 11.90 -14.30 12.16
C ASP A 2 10.55 -13.57 12.01
N PRO A 3 10.52 -12.25 11.72
CA PRO A 3 9.29 -11.51 11.46
C PRO A 3 8.54 -11.93 10.18
N SER A 4 9.14 -12.73 9.30
CA SER A 4 8.51 -13.20 8.05
C SER A 4 7.30 -14.12 8.27
N ALA A 5 7.18 -14.73 9.47
CA ALA A 5 6.21 -15.78 9.77
C ALA A 5 4.73 -15.34 9.89
N PHE A 6 4.41 -14.06 9.69
CA PHE A 6 3.03 -13.55 9.73
C PHE A 6 2.27 -13.59 8.39
N PHE A 7 2.92 -14.01 7.29
CA PHE A 7 2.32 -13.92 5.96
C PHE A 7 1.80 -15.23 5.34
N GLU A 8 2.02 -16.41 5.92
CA GLU A 8 1.47 -17.68 5.40
C GLU A 8 1.28 -18.76 6.50
N MET A 9 0.28 -19.65 6.29
CA MET A 9 -0.17 -20.78 7.14
C MET A 9 -0.91 -20.42 8.45
N ALA A 10 -2.11 -20.94 8.78
CA ALA A 10 -2.76 -22.18 8.35
C ALA A 10 -4.29 -22.17 8.52
N MET A 11 -5.02 -22.82 7.60
CA MET A 11 -6.41 -23.24 7.78
C MET A 11 -6.51 -24.41 8.77
N PRO A 12 -7.45 -24.43 9.74
CA PRO A 12 -7.81 -25.63 10.49
C PRO A 12 -8.80 -26.51 9.70
N GLU A 13 -8.65 -27.84 9.81
CA GLU A 13 -9.54 -28.82 9.19
C GLU A 13 -10.97 -28.82 9.78
N SER A 14 -11.98 -29.04 8.94
CA SER A 14 -13.38 -29.33 9.32
C SER A 14 -13.57 -30.82 9.66
N LEU A 15 -14.54 -31.31 10.45
CA LEU A 15 -15.96 -30.94 10.65
C LEU A 15 -16.32 -31.01 12.19
N SER A 16 -17.55 -31.05 12.74
CA SER A 16 -18.87 -31.52 12.25
C SER A 16 -20.07 -31.03 13.09
N ASP A 17 -21.18 -30.84 12.36
CA ASP A 17 -22.59 -31.09 12.70
C ASP A 17 -23.27 -30.41 13.92
N THR A 18 -24.24 -29.54 13.63
CA THR A 18 -25.62 -29.70 14.14
C THR A 18 -26.60 -28.88 13.30
N GLY A 19 -27.47 -29.54 12.54
CA GLY A 19 -28.38 -28.87 11.60
C GLY A 19 -29.63 -28.22 12.22
N ALA A 20 -30.11 -27.14 11.60
CA ALA A 20 -31.45 -26.60 11.83
C ALA A 20 -32.10 -26.00 10.55
N ARG A 21 -33.19 -26.66 10.16
CA ARG A 21 -34.25 -26.34 9.17
C ARG A 21 -34.42 -24.88 8.71
N THR A 22 -34.67 -24.74 7.40
CA THR A 22 -35.32 -23.60 6.75
C THR A 22 -36.78 -23.40 7.21
N PRO A 23 -37.33 -22.19 6.99
CA PRO A 23 -38.54 -22.12 6.17
C PRO A 23 -38.48 -21.06 5.05
N SER A 24 -39.43 -21.18 4.13
CA SER A 24 -39.54 -20.47 2.86
C SER A 24 -40.45 -19.22 2.90
N GLY A 25 -40.27 -18.34 1.91
CA GLY A 25 -41.18 -17.23 1.57
C GLY A 25 -40.75 -15.88 2.18
N GLY A 26 -40.55 -14.79 1.44
CA GLY A 26 -40.70 -14.55 0.00
C GLY A 26 -41.70 -13.43 -0.27
N LEU A 27 -41.23 -12.31 -0.83
CA LEU A 27 -42.06 -11.31 -1.52
C LEU A 27 -41.16 -10.35 -2.32
N TRP A 28 -41.33 -10.37 -3.64
CA TRP A 28 -40.69 -9.44 -4.56
C TRP A 28 -41.44 -8.11 -4.54
N ALA A 29 -40.72 -6.99 -4.34
CA ALA A 29 -41.26 -5.65 -4.49
C ALA A 29 -40.56 -4.95 -5.66
N THR A 30 -41.24 -4.85 -6.80
CA THR A 30 -40.75 -4.15 -7.99
C THR A 30 -40.81 -2.64 -7.82
N CYS A 31 -39.67 -1.97 -7.68
CA CYS A 31 -39.59 -0.52 -7.76
C CYS A 31 -39.36 -0.06 -9.20
N GLY A 32 -40.07 0.99 -9.62
CA GLY A 32 -40.30 1.31 -11.03
C GLY A 32 -39.13 2.00 -11.75
N ARG A 33 -39.01 1.74 -13.05
CA ARG A 33 -38.08 2.44 -13.96
C ARG A 33 -38.47 3.92 -14.12
N GLY A 34 -37.75 4.82 -13.46
CA GLY A 34 -37.75 6.24 -13.79
C GLY A 34 -36.60 6.58 -14.74
N ARG A 35 -36.88 6.75 -16.04
CA ARG A 35 -35.91 7.36 -16.96
C ARG A 35 -35.88 8.88 -16.69
N LEU A 36 -34.76 9.38 -16.19
CA LEU A 36 -34.42 10.80 -16.25
C LEU A 36 -33.55 11.06 -17.50
N PRO A 37 -33.66 12.23 -18.17
CA PRO A 37 -32.86 12.50 -19.35
C PRO A 37 -31.41 12.79 -18.97
N LEU A 38 -30.47 12.20 -19.71
CA LEU A 38 -29.09 12.69 -19.76
C LEU A 38 -29.12 14.10 -20.35
N THR A 39 -28.71 15.09 -19.56
CA THR A 39 -28.43 16.45 -20.03
C THR A 39 -27.04 16.83 -19.51
N ASP A 40 -26.21 17.32 -20.43
CA ASP A 40 -24.81 17.63 -20.17
C ASP A 40 -24.68 18.64 -19.02
N ASN A 41 -24.20 18.16 -17.87
CA ASN A 41 -23.79 19.00 -16.76
C ASN A 41 -22.41 18.55 -16.31
N VAL A 42 -21.39 19.03 -17.02
CA VAL A 42 -20.01 19.01 -16.53
C VAL A 42 -19.95 19.94 -15.32
N PHE A 43 -20.14 19.37 -14.13
CA PHE A 43 -19.98 20.07 -12.87
C PHE A 43 -18.49 20.33 -12.61
N PHE A 44 -17.98 21.39 -13.22
CA PHE A 44 -16.82 22.09 -12.69
C PHE A 44 -17.19 22.63 -11.30
N ARG A 45 -16.85 21.87 -10.24
CA ARG A 45 -16.70 22.47 -8.91
C ARG A 45 -15.62 23.53 -9.03
N GLU A 46 -15.99 24.80 -8.83
CA GLU A 46 -15.03 25.88 -8.69
C GLU A 46 -14.04 25.52 -7.57
N VAL A 47 -12.76 25.51 -7.92
CA VAL A 47 -11.66 25.49 -6.96
C VAL A 47 -11.69 26.82 -6.23
N VAL A 48 -12.01 26.80 -4.94
CA VAL A 48 -11.72 27.92 -4.04
C VAL A 48 -10.26 27.79 -3.63
N PRO A 49 -9.37 28.75 -3.95
CA PRO A 49 -7.98 28.65 -3.54
C PRO A 49 -7.87 28.79 -2.03
N GLN A 50 -7.40 27.74 -1.34
CA GLN A 50 -7.11 27.83 0.09
C GLN A 50 -6.10 28.94 0.39
N GLU A 51 -6.43 29.77 1.39
CA GLU A 51 -5.61 30.90 1.87
C GLU A 51 -4.48 30.46 2.82
N ARG A 52 -4.42 29.16 3.20
CA ARG A 52 -3.33 28.61 4.02
C ARG A 52 -2.75 27.32 3.43
N PRO A 53 -1.42 27.16 3.41
CA PRO A 53 -0.77 25.90 3.07
C PRO A 53 -0.94 24.86 4.18
N MET A 54 -1.42 23.66 3.84
CA MET A 54 -1.39 22.49 4.73
C MET A 54 0.06 22.16 5.12
N LEU A 55 0.30 21.93 6.42
CA LEU A 55 1.56 21.45 6.98
C LEU A 55 1.44 19.95 7.27
N ILE A 56 2.32 19.15 6.67
CA ILE A 56 2.32 17.70 6.85
C ILE A 56 3.40 17.32 7.88
N PHE A 57 3.02 16.56 8.90
CA PHE A 57 3.91 16.02 9.93
C PHE A 57 3.77 14.50 9.97
N ASP A 58 4.86 13.78 9.70
CA ASP A 58 4.89 12.32 9.71
C ASP A 58 5.13 11.79 11.13
N ALA A 59 4.09 11.24 11.77
CA ALA A 59 4.14 10.69 13.12
C ALA A 59 5.02 9.42 13.26
N HIS A 60 5.59 8.89 12.17
CA HIS A 60 6.37 7.66 12.20
C HIS A 60 7.46 7.61 11.11
N ARG A 61 8.65 8.16 11.40
CA ARG A 61 9.87 7.91 10.62
C ARG A 61 10.89 7.08 11.38
N LEU A 62 11.71 6.36 10.64
CA LEU A 62 12.92 5.69 11.12
C LEU A 62 14.15 6.39 10.54
N VAL A 63 15.23 6.47 11.33
CA VAL A 63 16.51 7.07 10.92
C VAL A 63 17.69 6.23 11.37
N GLY A 64 18.75 6.19 10.57
CA GLY A 64 19.94 5.37 10.78
C GLY A 64 20.06 4.20 9.81
N PRO A 65 21.20 3.48 9.82
CA PRO A 65 21.49 2.42 8.86
C PRO A 65 20.54 1.23 9.03
N ILE A 66 19.94 0.78 7.93
CA ILE A 66 19.08 -0.42 7.91
C ILE A 66 19.88 -1.68 7.57
N THR A 67 19.36 -2.85 7.96
CA THR A 67 20.03 -4.14 7.75
C THR A 67 19.93 -4.68 6.32
N THR A 68 19.04 -4.13 5.49
CA THR A 68 18.67 -4.68 4.18
C THR A 68 19.16 -3.85 2.98
N GLY A 69 19.90 -2.75 3.21
CA GLY A 69 20.42 -1.89 2.15
C GLY A 69 20.85 -0.52 2.64
N SER A 70 21.16 0.38 1.70
CA SER A 70 21.44 1.80 1.97
C SER A 70 20.20 2.65 1.73
N VAL A 71 19.98 3.64 2.59
CA VAL A 71 18.84 4.59 2.56
C VAL A 71 19.37 6.01 2.82
N ARG A 72 18.69 7.06 2.33
CA ARG A 72 19.19 8.44 2.53
C ARG A 72 18.98 8.84 3.99
N SER A 73 17.86 8.42 4.58
CA SER A 73 17.56 8.45 6.02
C SER A 73 18.53 7.65 6.92
N GLU A 74 19.68 7.19 6.43
CA GLU A 74 20.81 6.77 7.29
C GLU A 74 21.34 7.94 8.15
N THR A 75 21.13 9.19 7.71
CA THR A 75 21.55 10.42 8.41
C THR A 75 20.40 11.41 8.57
N ALA A 76 20.50 12.33 9.53
CA ALA A 76 19.50 13.39 9.75
C ALA A 76 19.28 14.26 8.50
N ALA A 77 20.38 14.75 7.90
CA ALA A 77 20.33 15.54 6.66
C ALA A 77 19.72 14.76 5.47
N GLY A 78 19.99 13.45 5.37
CA GLY A 78 19.40 12.62 4.33
C GLY A 78 17.92 12.29 4.58
N LEU A 79 17.47 12.21 5.83
CA LEU A 79 16.05 12.16 6.20
C LEU A 79 15.35 13.49 5.83
N ARG A 80 15.93 14.66 6.19
CA ARG A 80 15.42 15.98 5.78
C ARG A 80 15.23 16.04 4.26
N ALA A 81 16.22 15.61 3.48
CA ALA A 81 16.15 15.55 2.01
C ALA A 81 15.18 14.50 1.42
N GLU A 82 14.71 13.52 2.21
CA GLU A 82 13.57 12.65 1.85
C GLU A 82 12.24 13.37 2.15
N LEU A 83 12.13 14.04 3.30
CA LEU A 83 10.94 14.81 3.68
C LEU A 83 10.69 16.00 2.73
N ASP A 84 11.73 16.75 2.37
CA ASP A 84 11.66 17.86 1.39
C ASP A 84 11.12 17.39 0.04
N HIS A 85 11.65 16.26 -0.45
CA HIS A 85 11.23 15.64 -1.72
C HIS A 85 9.76 15.21 -1.74
N LEU A 86 9.21 14.89 -0.57
CA LEU A 86 7.80 14.54 -0.38
C LEU A 86 6.92 15.76 -0.01
N GLY A 87 7.51 16.93 0.26
CA GLY A 87 6.79 18.09 0.79
C GLY A 87 6.31 17.91 2.24
N ILE A 88 6.97 17.06 3.03
CA ILE A 88 6.68 16.83 4.44
C ILE A 88 7.49 17.83 5.28
N ALA A 89 6.82 18.56 6.17
CA ALA A 89 7.41 19.66 6.92
C ALA A 89 8.26 19.17 8.10
N GLY A 90 7.78 18.15 8.84
CA GLY A 90 8.51 17.54 9.95
C GLY A 90 8.09 16.09 10.21
N CYS A 91 8.74 15.44 11.18
CA CYS A 91 8.39 14.07 11.56
C CYS A 91 8.76 13.72 13.00
N ALA A 92 8.08 12.73 13.57
CA ALA A 92 8.52 12.00 14.75
C ALA A 92 9.45 10.85 14.33
N ALA A 93 10.76 11.00 14.60
CA ALA A 93 11.81 10.10 14.15
C ALA A 93 12.34 9.21 15.28
N VAL A 94 12.37 7.88 15.03
CA VAL A 94 12.93 6.86 15.92
C VAL A 94 14.25 6.34 15.32
N SER A 95 15.28 6.15 16.14
CA SER A 95 16.52 5.51 15.66
C SER A 95 16.28 4.04 15.31
N PHE A 96 16.62 3.64 14.08
CA PHE A 96 16.53 2.24 13.65
C PHE A 96 17.43 1.32 14.47
N TYR A 97 18.57 1.83 14.96
CA TYR A 97 19.43 1.09 15.89
C TYR A 97 18.66 0.72 17.17
N GLU A 98 17.93 1.67 17.76
CA GLU A 98 17.13 1.44 18.98
C GLU A 98 15.87 0.61 18.73
N VAL A 99 15.49 0.39 17.47
CA VAL A 99 14.40 -0.52 17.06
C VAL A 99 14.87 -1.96 16.82
N GLN A 100 16.17 -2.18 16.63
CA GLN A 100 16.74 -3.52 16.34
C GLN A 100 17.62 -4.06 17.47
N LEU A 101 18.24 -3.19 18.26
CA LEU A 101 19.20 -3.55 19.30
C LEU A 101 18.79 -2.92 20.62
N GLU A 102 18.92 -3.70 21.70
CA GLU A 102 18.76 -3.19 23.06
C GLU A 102 19.66 -1.97 23.28
N ALA A 103 19.14 -0.99 24.02
CA ALA A 103 19.85 0.27 24.23
C ALA A 103 21.08 0.09 25.15
N GLU A 104 22.23 -0.28 24.56
CA GLU A 104 23.54 -0.38 25.22
C GLU A 104 23.99 0.93 25.90
N GLY A 105 23.47 1.22 27.09
CA GLY A 105 24.06 2.08 28.13
C GLY A 105 24.39 3.55 27.79
N ARG A 106 23.99 4.04 26.61
CA ARG A 106 24.24 5.40 26.11
C ARG A 106 22.93 6.17 26.06
N ASP A 107 22.89 7.38 26.62
CA ASP A 107 21.71 8.26 26.60
C ASP A 107 21.14 8.34 25.18
N TRP A 108 19.83 8.15 25.04
CA TRP A 108 19.13 8.16 23.76
C TRP A 108 19.42 9.47 23.01
N ARG A 109 19.52 10.60 23.73
CA ARG A 109 19.89 11.91 23.18
C ARG A 109 21.25 11.95 22.47
N THR A 110 22.18 11.06 22.83
CA THR A 110 23.50 10.97 22.16
C THR A 110 23.47 10.09 20.91
N ARG A 111 22.39 9.33 20.69
CA ARG A 111 22.17 8.46 19.53
C ARG A 111 21.32 9.12 18.45
N VAL A 112 20.44 10.03 18.88
CA VAL A 112 19.66 10.92 18.01
C VAL A 112 20.11 12.39 18.16
N GLY A 113 21.36 12.62 18.60
CA GLY A 113 21.92 13.97 18.82
C GLY A 113 21.77 14.85 17.58
N ASP A 114 22.19 14.32 16.44
CA ASP A 114 22.11 14.97 15.13
C ASP A 114 20.65 15.28 14.69
N LEU A 115 19.62 14.67 15.30
CA LEU A 115 18.23 15.06 15.06
C LEU A 115 17.81 16.27 15.91
N HIS A 116 18.35 16.42 17.12
CA HIS A 116 18.03 17.56 17.99
C HIS A 116 18.51 18.89 17.41
N ASP A 117 19.53 18.86 16.55
CA ASP A 117 20.10 20.04 15.89
C ASP A 117 19.36 20.42 14.58
N GLU A 118 18.44 19.57 14.08
CA GLU A 118 17.72 19.74 12.80
C GLU A 118 16.24 20.10 13.04
N PRO A 119 15.80 21.33 12.69
CA PRO A 119 14.40 21.75 12.85
C PRO A 119 13.41 20.83 12.12
N GLY A 120 12.30 20.51 12.80
CA GLY A 120 11.26 19.62 12.27
C GLY A 120 11.52 18.12 12.45
N LEU A 121 12.72 17.69 12.88
CA LEU A 121 13.00 16.29 13.19
C LEU A 121 12.83 16.03 14.69
N VAL A 122 11.62 15.64 15.10
CA VAL A 122 11.25 15.43 16.51
C VAL A 122 11.71 14.05 16.98
N PRO A 123 12.70 13.94 17.90
CA PRO A 123 13.24 12.62 18.26
C PRO A 123 12.30 11.88 19.22
N THR A 124 12.06 10.60 18.94
CA THR A 124 11.13 9.73 19.67
C THR A 124 11.90 8.58 20.33
N PRO A 125 12.20 8.65 21.64
CA PRO A 125 12.99 7.62 22.33
C PRO A 125 12.26 6.28 22.44
N VAL A 126 13.02 5.19 22.31
CA VAL A 126 12.52 3.83 22.55
C VAL A 126 12.62 3.45 24.04
N ILE A 127 11.55 2.85 24.56
CA ILE A 127 11.45 2.38 25.95
C ILE A 127 11.41 0.85 26.07
N ILE A 128 11.97 0.35 27.17
CA ILE A 128 12.00 -1.04 27.60
C ILE A 128 11.62 -1.10 29.09
N PRO A 129 10.32 -1.07 29.45
CA PRO A 129 9.84 -1.23 30.83
C PRO A 129 10.14 -2.60 31.44
N SER A 130 11.20 -2.70 32.24
CA SER A 130 11.69 -3.98 32.78
C SER A 130 12.06 -3.89 34.28
N VAL A 131 12.84 -4.85 34.79
CA VAL A 131 13.26 -4.93 36.19
C VAL A 131 14.68 -4.42 36.41
N GLY A 132 14.85 -3.50 37.35
CA GLY A 132 16.17 -3.01 37.78
C GLY A 132 17.00 -2.48 36.61
N THR A 133 18.22 -3.01 36.46
CA THR A 133 19.17 -2.58 35.42
C THR A 133 18.80 -3.02 33.99
N ALA A 134 17.79 -3.88 33.81
CA ALA A 134 17.29 -4.26 32.50
C ALA A 134 16.23 -3.27 31.95
N SER A 135 15.82 -2.26 32.72
CA SER A 135 14.87 -1.24 32.27
C SER A 135 15.58 -0.13 31.52
N TRP A 136 14.99 0.35 30.42
CA TRP A 136 15.50 1.48 29.65
C TRP A 136 14.41 2.52 29.29
N PRO A 137 14.62 3.82 29.57
CA PRO A 137 15.53 4.35 30.61
C PRO A 137 15.35 3.66 31.97
N ARG A 138 16.23 3.95 32.93
CA ARG A 138 16.27 3.20 34.20
C ARG A 138 14.97 3.30 34.98
N THR A 139 14.30 4.46 34.95
CA THR A 139 12.96 4.68 35.49
C THR A 139 12.13 5.52 34.52
N PRO A 140 10.78 5.53 34.61
CA PRO A 140 9.97 6.44 33.81
C PRO A 140 10.19 7.91 34.18
N GLU A 141 10.55 8.23 35.43
CA GLU A 141 10.86 9.59 35.86
C GLU A 141 12.13 10.15 35.19
N ASP A 142 13.17 9.30 35.00
CA ASP A 142 14.36 9.66 34.22
C ASP A 142 14.00 10.04 32.77
N LEU A 143 12.96 9.41 32.20
CA LEU A 143 12.42 9.73 30.88
C LEU A 143 11.55 10.99 30.88
N VAL A 144 10.65 11.16 31.85
CA VAL A 144 9.81 12.38 31.98
C VAL A 144 10.69 13.62 32.12
N ALA A 145 11.81 13.52 32.86
CA ALA A 145 12.81 14.58 32.96
C ALA A 145 13.48 14.96 31.62
N THR A 146 13.27 14.19 30.54
CA THR A 146 13.70 14.53 29.18
C THR A 146 12.65 15.26 28.35
N ASN A 147 11.40 15.38 28.84
CA ASN A 147 10.24 15.98 28.15
C ASN A 147 10.09 15.56 26.66
N PRO A 148 10.08 14.25 26.34
CA PRO A 148 9.89 13.79 24.96
C PRO A 148 8.46 14.08 24.48
N VAL A 149 8.31 14.35 23.18
CA VAL A 149 6.98 14.59 22.57
C VAL A 149 6.13 13.31 22.54
N MET A 150 6.78 12.16 22.34
CA MET A 150 6.19 10.82 22.30
C MET A 150 7.27 9.79 22.62
N VAL A 151 6.89 8.58 23.03
CA VAL A 151 7.81 7.45 23.23
C VAL A 151 7.43 6.27 22.34
N ARG A 152 8.39 5.40 22.01
CA ARG A 152 8.17 4.17 21.23
C ARG A 152 8.35 2.93 22.11
N ALA A 153 7.37 2.03 22.11
CA ALA A 153 7.45 0.74 22.79
C ALA A 153 7.52 -0.41 21.77
N MET A 154 8.53 -1.28 21.94
CA MET A 154 8.80 -2.45 21.08
C MET A 154 8.80 -3.75 21.91
N PRO A 155 7.64 -4.20 22.41
CA PRO A 155 7.55 -5.34 23.34
C PRO A 155 7.95 -6.69 22.71
N GLY A 156 7.67 -6.89 21.42
CA GLY A 156 7.98 -8.12 20.71
C GLY A 156 9.47 -8.25 20.42
N LYS A 157 10.07 -7.22 19.81
CA LYS A 157 11.51 -7.21 19.51
C LYS A 157 12.39 -7.21 20.75
N HIS A 158 12.04 -6.44 21.78
CA HIS A 158 12.81 -6.35 23.04
C HIS A 158 12.34 -7.32 24.13
N GLN A 159 11.49 -8.30 23.79
CA GLN A 159 11.10 -9.44 24.63
C GLN A 159 10.58 -9.06 26.04
N TRP A 160 9.70 -8.06 26.13
CA TRP A 160 9.05 -7.66 27.39
C TRP A 160 7.53 -7.53 27.24
N ASN A 161 6.81 -7.73 28.35
CA ASN A 161 5.35 -7.80 28.34
C ASN A 161 4.72 -6.40 28.45
N LEU A 162 4.06 -5.93 27.39
CA LEU A 162 3.38 -4.63 27.30
C LEU A 162 2.39 -4.36 28.45
N THR A 163 1.64 -5.38 28.85
CA THR A 163 0.66 -5.33 29.95
C THR A 163 1.19 -5.95 31.25
N GLY A 164 2.48 -6.29 31.31
CA GLY A 164 3.11 -6.95 32.44
C GLY A 164 3.40 -6.02 33.64
N PRO A 165 3.73 -6.56 34.83
CA PRO A 165 3.86 -5.76 36.05
C PRO A 165 4.93 -4.66 36.02
N SER A 166 5.96 -4.79 35.17
CA SER A 166 6.96 -3.73 34.99
C SER A 166 6.45 -2.59 34.13
N ALA A 167 5.77 -2.90 33.03
CA ALA A 167 5.14 -1.93 32.15
C ALA A 167 4.01 -1.15 32.85
N GLN A 168 3.19 -1.83 33.65
CA GLN A 168 2.12 -1.18 34.43
C GLN A 168 2.60 -0.11 35.43
N ARG A 169 3.90 -0.07 35.78
CA ARG A 169 4.49 1.01 36.60
C ARG A 169 4.87 2.26 35.78
N TRP A 170 5.03 2.12 34.46
CA TRP A 170 5.38 3.21 33.56
C TRP A 170 4.14 3.98 33.08
N TRP A 171 3.07 3.26 32.75
CA TRP A 171 1.88 3.83 32.11
C TRP A 171 1.21 4.97 32.89
N PRO A 172 1.04 4.92 34.23
CA PRO A 172 0.51 6.06 34.99
C PRO A 172 1.44 7.28 34.98
N VAL A 173 2.76 7.07 35.01
CA VAL A 173 3.76 8.16 35.03
C VAL A 173 3.82 8.89 33.69
N LEU A 174 3.70 8.15 32.58
CA LEU A 174 3.60 8.76 31.24
C LEU A 174 2.26 9.49 31.03
N ALA A 175 1.16 8.94 31.54
CA ALA A 175 -0.15 9.59 31.49
C ALA A 175 -0.18 10.90 32.30
N GLU A 176 0.34 10.90 33.53
CA GLU A 176 0.44 12.12 34.37
C GLU A 176 1.33 13.19 33.72
N ALA A 177 2.38 12.78 33.02
CA ALA A 177 3.26 13.68 32.26
C ALA A 177 2.69 14.12 30.90
N GLY A 178 1.55 13.55 30.45
CA GLY A 178 0.98 13.82 29.13
C GLY A 178 1.83 13.34 27.96
N ILE A 179 2.61 12.28 28.14
CA ILE A 179 3.52 11.72 27.11
C ILE A 179 2.85 10.50 26.44
N PRO A 180 2.47 10.58 25.15
CA PRO A 180 1.88 9.45 24.44
C PRO A 180 2.87 8.31 24.20
N VAL A 181 2.34 7.08 24.12
CA VAL A 181 3.09 5.89 23.73
C VAL A 181 2.69 5.43 22.33
N SER A 182 3.67 5.14 21.49
CA SER A 182 3.49 4.56 20.16
C SER A 182 3.93 3.11 20.11
N ILE A 183 3.14 2.27 19.45
CA ILE A 183 3.31 0.82 19.39
C ILE A 183 2.95 0.35 17.98
N SER A 184 3.88 -0.36 17.32
CA SER A 184 3.56 -1.03 16.06
C SER A 184 2.68 -2.26 16.33
N ALA A 185 1.57 -2.39 15.61
CA ALA A 185 0.71 -3.56 15.66
C ALA A 185 1.45 -4.85 15.24
N THR A 186 2.58 -4.72 14.51
CA THR A 186 3.45 -5.86 14.18
C THR A 186 4.14 -6.49 15.41
N GLU A 187 4.23 -5.79 16.54
CA GLU A 187 4.88 -6.30 17.77
C GLU A 187 4.01 -7.29 18.57
N GLY A 188 2.69 -7.31 18.36
CA GLY A 188 1.77 -8.11 19.17
C GLY A 188 0.28 -8.06 18.78
N GLY A 189 -0.05 -7.42 17.66
CA GLY A 189 -1.42 -7.24 17.15
C GLY A 189 -2.19 -6.10 17.81
N ILE A 190 -3.22 -5.61 17.11
CA ILE A 190 -4.16 -4.57 17.57
C ILE A 190 -4.77 -4.91 18.94
N GLY A 191 -4.97 -6.20 19.24
CA GLY A 191 -5.50 -6.66 20.54
C GLY A 191 -4.63 -6.27 21.74
N GLN A 192 -3.29 -6.21 21.60
CA GLN A 192 -2.42 -5.74 22.69
C GLN A 192 -2.52 -4.22 22.87
N VAL A 193 -2.65 -3.47 21.78
CA VAL A 193 -2.86 -2.01 21.80
C VAL A 193 -4.20 -1.68 22.46
N ALA A 194 -5.27 -2.40 22.09
CA ALA A 194 -6.60 -2.29 22.70
C ALA A 194 -6.60 -2.63 24.20
N ALA A 195 -5.80 -3.62 24.61
CA ALA A 195 -5.67 -4.00 26.02
C ALA A 195 -4.90 -2.94 26.85
N LEU A 196 -3.87 -2.32 26.28
CA LEU A 196 -3.17 -1.20 26.92
C LEU A 196 -4.09 0.00 27.09
N ALA A 197 -4.75 0.43 26.01
CA ALA A 197 -5.66 1.57 26.01
C ALA A 197 -6.83 1.37 26.99
N ALA A 198 -7.36 0.14 27.10
CA ALA A 198 -8.39 -0.21 28.08
C ALA A 198 -7.91 -0.14 29.55
N ALA A 199 -6.66 -0.54 29.81
CA ALA A 199 -6.11 -0.58 31.16
C ALA A 199 -5.69 0.81 31.67
N HIS A 200 -5.38 1.74 30.76
CA HIS A 200 -4.89 3.09 31.08
C HIS A 200 -5.65 4.14 30.25
N PRO A 201 -6.91 4.48 30.62
CA PRO A 201 -7.75 5.39 29.84
C PRO A 201 -7.19 6.82 29.73
N ASP A 202 -6.36 7.24 30.69
CA ASP A 202 -5.71 8.57 30.69
C ASP A 202 -4.41 8.60 29.84
N LEU A 203 -3.96 7.47 29.31
CA LEU A 203 -2.77 7.38 28.46
C LEU A 203 -3.16 7.44 26.98
N THR A 204 -2.62 8.41 26.24
CA THR A 204 -2.71 8.46 24.77
C THR A 204 -1.88 7.33 24.15
N VAL A 205 -2.51 6.50 23.32
CA VAL A 205 -1.88 5.35 22.66
C VAL A 205 -1.99 5.45 21.15
N PHE A 206 -0.84 5.50 20.46
CA PHE A 206 -0.75 5.43 19.01
C PHE A 206 -0.52 3.98 18.54
N CYS A 207 -1.46 3.48 17.73
CA CYS A 207 -1.37 2.23 17.00
C CYS A 207 -0.73 2.49 15.62
N LEU A 208 0.46 1.95 15.42
CA LEU A 208 1.21 2.11 14.18
C LEU A 208 1.23 0.80 13.40
N GLU A 209 1.49 0.88 12.10
CA GLU A 209 1.44 -0.24 11.15
C GLU A 209 0.22 -1.17 11.34
N PRO A 210 -1.02 -0.66 11.51
CA PRO A 210 -2.20 -1.49 11.75
C PRO A 210 -2.46 -2.54 10.67
N GLY A 211 -2.05 -2.26 9.42
CA GLY A 211 -2.25 -3.13 8.27
C GLY A 211 -3.64 -3.04 7.64
N TYR A 212 -3.68 -2.91 6.31
CA TYR A 212 -4.93 -2.80 5.54
C TYR A 212 -5.91 -3.97 5.73
N ARG A 213 -5.39 -5.17 6.06
CA ARG A 213 -6.20 -6.39 6.30
C ARG A 213 -7.01 -6.33 7.59
N ASP A 214 -6.63 -5.45 8.52
CA ASP A 214 -7.19 -5.37 9.88
C ASP A 214 -8.23 -4.25 10.06
N LEU A 215 -8.68 -3.62 8.97
CA LEU A 215 -9.57 -2.46 8.95
C LEU A 215 -10.78 -2.54 9.92
N ARG A 216 -11.42 -3.71 10.04
CA ARG A 216 -12.51 -3.94 11.01
C ARG A 216 -12.05 -3.87 12.47
N ARG A 217 -10.89 -4.44 12.79
CA ARG A 217 -10.29 -4.42 14.14
C ARG A 217 -9.77 -3.02 14.50
N VAL A 218 -9.31 -2.27 13.51
CA VAL A 218 -8.94 -0.85 13.66
C VAL A 218 -10.16 -0.01 14.02
N ALA A 219 -11.28 -0.17 13.33
CA ALA A 219 -12.52 0.52 13.65
C ALA A 219 -13.05 0.14 15.05
N GLU A 220 -13.00 -1.14 15.42
CA GLU A 220 -13.36 -1.60 16.77
C GLU A 220 -12.47 -0.96 17.85
N LEU A 221 -11.14 -0.92 17.66
CA LEU A 221 -10.21 -0.22 18.56
C LEU A 221 -10.61 1.24 18.74
N LEU A 222 -10.82 1.98 17.66
CA LEU A 222 -11.07 3.42 17.71
C LEU A 222 -12.45 3.76 18.30
N ALA A 223 -13.47 2.94 18.03
CA ALA A 223 -14.80 3.08 18.61
C ALA A 223 -14.82 2.80 20.12
N GLU A 224 -14.11 1.76 20.57
CA GLU A 224 -14.14 1.30 21.96
C GLU A 224 -13.12 1.99 22.88
N ARG A 225 -12.07 2.63 22.34
CA ARG A 225 -10.97 3.23 23.11
C ARG A 225 -10.74 4.69 22.71
N PRO A 226 -11.39 5.67 23.35
CA PRO A 226 -11.26 7.09 23.02
C PRO A 226 -9.82 7.65 23.08
N ASN A 227 -8.94 6.99 23.85
CA ASN A 227 -7.52 7.33 24.01
C ASN A 227 -6.60 6.63 22.98
N ALA A 228 -7.14 5.82 22.07
CA ALA A 228 -6.39 5.18 20.99
C ALA A 228 -6.47 6.00 19.70
N TYR A 229 -5.37 6.05 18.95
CA TYR A 229 -5.23 6.75 17.67
C TYR A 229 -4.42 5.89 16.71
N VAL A 230 -4.61 6.06 15.40
CA VAL A 230 -4.05 5.13 14.40
C VAL A 230 -3.33 5.87 13.27
N GLU A 231 -2.17 5.38 12.84
CA GLU A 231 -1.47 5.92 11.66
C GLU A 231 -2.08 5.45 10.33
N THR A 232 -2.03 6.30 9.31
CA THR A 232 -2.60 6.01 7.99
C THR A 232 -1.71 5.19 7.05
N GLY A 233 -0.39 5.14 7.24
CA GLY A 233 0.56 4.66 6.22
C GLY A 233 0.43 3.21 5.75
N THR A 234 -0.22 2.35 6.53
CA THR A 234 -0.50 0.94 6.14
C THR A 234 -1.99 0.65 5.93
N LEU A 235 -2.87 1.66 6.09
CA LEU A 235 -4.29 1.62 5.77
C LEU A 235 -4.47 1.99 4.29
N ILE A 236 -4.03 1.08 3.44
CA ILE A 236 -3.83 1.32 2.01
C ILE A 236 -4.89 0.65 1.13
N ALA A 237 -5.93 0.06 1.71
CA ALA A 237 -7.02 -0.57 0.95
C ALA A 237 -8.01 0.49 0.40
N PRO A 238 -8.71 0.20 -0.73
CA PRO A 238 -9.77 1.03 -1.30
C PRO A 238 -10.71 1.67 -0.27
N ARG A 239 -10.81 3.02 -0.29
CA ARG A 239 -11.62 3.84 0.63
C ARG A 239 -11.42 3.59 2.14
N SER A 240 -10.36 2.91 2.56
CA SER A 240 -10.20 2.51 3.97
C SER A 240 -10.05 3.69 4.92
N LEU A 241 -9.41 4.78 4.49
CA LEU A 241 -9.25 6.01 5.27
C LEU A 241 -10.53 6.83 5.32
N GLU A 242 -11.23 7.02 4.20
CA GLU A 242 -12.53 7.68 4.16
C GLU A 242 -13.54 6.96 5.07
N TRP A 243 -13.66 5.64 4.92
CA TRP A 243 -14.59 4.85 5.73
C TRP A 243 -14.28 4.90 7.23
N LEU A 244 -12.99 4.91 7.63
CA LEU A 244 -12.62 5.10 9.03
C LEU A 244 -12.99 6.49 9.53
N ALA A 245 -12.65 7.55 8.79
CA ALA A 245 -12.99 8.92 9.16
C ALA A 245 -14.51 9.11 9.30
N GLU A 246 -15.30 8.57 8.37
CA GLU A 246 -16.78 8.55 8.41
C GLU A 246 -17.33 7.74 9.61
N SER A 247 -16.67 6.66 10.01
CA SER A 247 -17.17 5.72 11.02
C SER A 247 -16.78 6.06 12.47
N VAL A 248 -15.59 6.60 12.69
CA VAL A 248 -15.02 6.83 14.05
C VAL A 248 -14.42 8.22 14.27
N GLY A 249 -14.42 9.09 13.26
CA GLY A 249 -13.89 10.46 13.33
C GLY A 249 -12.49 10.59 12.72
N ALA A 250 -12.30 11.61 11.87
CA ALA A 250 -11.01 11.91 11.25
C ALA A 250 -9.95 12.34 12.27
N GLU A 251 -10.36 12.94 13.40
CA GLU A 251 -9.52 13.34 14.53
C GLU A 251 -8.80 12.16 15.21
N ARG A 252 -9.21 10.93 14.89
CA ARG A 252 -8.64 9.68 15.42
C ARG A 252 -7.49 9.13 14.59
N LEU A 253 -7.22 9.73 13.44
CA LEU A 253 -6.22 9.30 12.46
C LEU A 253 -5.05 10.29 12.39
N VAL A 254 -3.83 9.80 12.19
CA VAL A 254 -2.63 10.63 11.98
C VAL A 254 -1.83 10.17 10.76
N PHE A 255 -1.25 11.10 10.03
CA PHE A 255 -0.28 10.78 9.00
C PHE A 255 0.99 10.19 9.62
N GLY A 256 1.40 9.01 9.15
CA GLY A 256 2.59 8.31 9.62
C GLY A 256 2.96 7.22 8.63
N THR A 257 4.22 7.18 8.15
CA THR A 257 4.59 6.32 7.02
C THR A 257 5.28 5.01 7.43
N GLY A 258 6.10 5.01 8.47
CA GLY A 258 6.98 3.89 8.84
C GLY A 258 8.22 3.74 7.93
N ALA A 259 8.49 4.73 7.08
CA ALA A 259 9.62 4.71 6.16
C ALA A 259 10.98 4.88 6.88
N PRO A 260 12.07 4.32 6.32
CA PRO A 260 12.17 3.69 5.00
C PRO A 260 11.84 2.18 4.99
N MET A 261 11.30 1.60 6.08
CA MET A 261 10.88 0.20 6.12
C MET A 261 9.52 -0.06 5.45
N LYS A 262 8.77 1.01 5.18
CA LYS A 262 7.51 1.06 4.46
C LYS A 262 7.59 2.14 3.38
N ASP A 263 6.61 2.15 2.48
CA ASP A 263 6.48 3.18 1.46
C ASP A 263 5.93 4.49 2.04
N ASP A 264 6.60 5.60 1.75
CA ASP A 264 6.18 6.95 2.11
C ASP A 264 5.53 7.71 0.94
N ALA A 265 5.91 7.38 -0.29
CA ALA A 265 5.38 7.96 -1.52
C ALA A 265 3.86 7.71 -1.71
N GLY A 266 3.42 6.47 -1.53
CA GLY A 266 2.01 6.08 -1.67
C GLY A 266 1.09 6.75 -0.65
N PRO A 267 1.37 6.69 0.68
CA PRO A 267 0.55 7.37 1.68
C PRO A 267 0.56 8.89 1.51
N ARG A 268 1.72 9.46 1.15
CA ARG A 268 1.85 10.89 0.86
C ARG A 268 0.93 11.31 -0.28
N PHE A 269 0.91 10.56 -1.40
CA PHE A 269 0.01 10.88 -2.52
C PHE A 269 -1.46 10.64 -2.16
N LEU A 270 -1.79 9.53 -1.47
CA LEU A 270 -3.16 9.23 -1.05
C LEU A 270 -3.77 10.37 -0.22
N LEU A 271 -2.98 10.99 0.68
CA LEU A 271 -3.39 12.14 1.50
C LEU A 271 -3.93 13.33 0.66
N ASP A 272 -3.31 13.64 -0.48
CA ASP A 272 -3.73 14.74 -1.36
C ASP A 272 -5.02 14.43 -2.15
N TYR A 273 -5.42 13.15 -2.22
CA TYR A 273 -6.55 12.67 -3.03
C TYR A 273 -7.67 12.02 -2.21
N LEU A 274 -7.62 12.13 -0.88
CA LEU A 274 -8.69 11.69 0.03
C LEU A 274 -10.02 12.37 -0.32
N ASP A 275 -11.12 11.62 -0.26
CA ASP A 275 -12.48 12.17 -0.42
C ASP A 275 -13.06 12.64 0.92
N LEU A 276 -12.36 13.57 1.57
CA LEU A 276 -12.73 14.12 2.87
C LEU A 276 -12.78 15.66 2.83
N PRO A 277 -13.50 16.31 3.76
CA PRO A 277 -13.41 17.75 4.00
C PRO A 277 -11.96 18.21 4.23
N GLU A 278 -11.59 19.38 3.70
CA GLU A 278 -10.21 19.88 3.74
C GLU A 278 -9.67 20.08 5.17
N ASP A 279 -10.55 20.41 6.12
CA ASP A 279 -10.23 20.49 7.56
C ASP A 279 -9.92 19.12 8.17
N GLN A 280 -10.59 18.06 7.72
CA GLN A 280 -10.27 16.70 8.13
C GLN A 280 -8.95 16.22 7.52
N ILE A 281 -8.65 16.57 6.27
CA ILE A 281 -7.37 16.26 5.62
C ILE A 281 -6.22 16.98 6.34
N ALA A 282 -6.37 18.27 6.66
CA ALA A 282 -5.39 19.02 7.46
C ALA A 282 -5.20 18.46 8.88
N GLY A 283 -6.31 18.03 9.51
CA GLY A 283 -6.32 17.22 10.73
C GLY A 283 -5.39 16.03 10.64
N ILE A 284 -5.67 15.12 9.70
CA ILE A 284 -4.90 13.89 9.48
C ILE A 284 -3.43 14.22 9.15
N ALA A 285 -3.18 15.24 8.32
CA ALA A 285 -1.86 15.63 7.86
C ALA A 285 -0.90 16.04 8.98
N GLY A 286 -1.38 16.57 10.11
CA GLY A 286 -0.52 16.91 11.25
C GLY A 286 -1.20 17.58 12.45
N GLU A 287 -2.32 18.27 12.25
CA GLU A 287 -2.98 19.02 13.34
C GLU A 287 -3.53 18.09 14.44
N ASN A 288 -4.01 16.90 14.06
CA ASN A 288 -4.44 15.85 15.00
C ASN A 288 -3.27 15.41 15.89
N PHE A 289 -2.11 15.09 15.29
CA PHE A 289 -0.92 14.66 16.05
C PHE A 289 -0.47 15.75 17.02
N ALA A 290 -0.35 17.00 16.56
CA ALA A 290 0.03 18.15 17.37
C ALA A 290 -0.90 18.33 18.59
N THR A 291 -2.21 18.20 18.37
CA THR A 291 -3.24 18.26 19.41
C THR A 291 -3.05 17.16 20.46
N MET A 292 -2.81 15.92 20.05
CA MET A 292 -2.65 14.77 20.95
C MET A 292 -1.38 14.80 21.81
N VAL A 293 -0.30 15.36 21.30
CA VAL A 293 0.97 15.53 22.04
C VAL A 293 1.02 16.85 22.85
N GLY A 294 -0.02 17.69 22.74
CA GLY A 294 -0.08 18.98 23.40
C GLY A 294 1.06 19.91 22.97
N ARG A 295 1.26 20.09 21.66
CA ARG A 295 2.25 21.02 21.07
C ARG A 295 1.62 21.83 19.94
N ASP A 296 2.23 22.95 19.60
CA ASP A 296 1.87 23.70 18.40
C ASP A 296 2.49 23.03 17.15
N LEU A 297 1.74 22.91 16.05
CA LEU A 297 2.26 22.29 14.83
C LEU A 297 3.44 23.07 14.24
N ALA A 298 3.45 24.40 14.35
CA ALA A 298 4.56 25.25 13.92
C ALA A 298 5.82 25.09 14.81
N GLU A 299 5.65 24.72 16.08
CA GLU A 299 6.77 24.30 16.95
C GLU A 299 7.34 22.96 16.48
N LEU A 300 6.47 21.97 16.22
CA LEU A 300 6.87 20.61 15.81
C LEU A 300 7.60 20.57 14.46
N VAL A 301 7.24 21.44 13.49
CA VAL A 301 7.94 21.53 12.18
C VAL A 301 9.12 22.52 12.19
N GLY A 302 9.34 23.24 13.30
CA GLY A 302 10.41 24.22 13.45
C GLY A 302 10.04 25.63 12.94
N ALA A 303 10.18 26.62 13.83
CA ALA A 303 10.02 28.04 13.48
C ALA A 303 11.18 28.52 12.58
N GLY A 304 10.99 28.44 11.27
CA GLY A 304 12.07 28.55 10.29
C GLY A 304 11.92 27.58 9.11
N ALA A 305 10.90 26.71 9.13
CA ALA A 305 10.26 26.24 7.91
C ALA A 305 9.67 27.46 7.16
N GLU A 306 10.54 28.24 6.51
CA GLU A 306 10.13 29.04 5.36
C GLU A 306 9.31 28.13 4.46
N GLN A 307 8.27 28.71 3.85
CA GLN A 307 7.34 28.02 2.97
C GLN A 307 8.12 27.60 1.73
N ALA A 308 8.86 26.49 1.85
CA ALA A 308 9.89 26.07 0.91
C ALA A 308 9.27 26.11 -0.47
N ASP A 309 9.91 26.87 -1.37
CA ASP A 309 9.41 27.22 -2.70
C ASP A 309 8.75 25.98 -3.28
N ARG A 310 7.42 25.93 -3.16
CA ARG A 310 6.69 24.71 -3.43
C ARG A 310 6.95 24.44 -4.91
N PRO A 311 7.32 23.21 -5.33
CA PRO A 311 7.04 22.84 -6.71
C PRO A 311 5.60 23.25 -6.94
N GLU A 312 5.39 24.13 -7.95
CA GLU A 312 4.15 24.90 -8.09
C GLU A 312 2.97 24.00 -7.78
N ARG A 313 2.06 24.45 -6.90
CA ARG A 313 0.89 23.67 -6.44
C ARG A 313 0.47 22.73 -7.57
N ILE A 314 0.75 21.41 -7.48
CA ILE A 314 0.16 20.46 -8.44
C ILE A 314 -1.32 20.73 -8.32
N GLY A 315 -1.87 21.29 -9.40
CA GLY A 315 -2.96 22.22 -9.27
C GLY A 315 -4.15 21.54 -8.61
N VAL A 316 -4.93 22.29 -7.83
CA VAL A 316 -6.23 21.76 -7.42
C VAL A 316 -6.99 21.40 -8.69
N ARG A 317 -7.15 20.10 -8.93
CA ARG A 317 -7.63 19.56 -10.22
C ARG A 317 -6.88 20.09 -11.45
N GLU A 318 -5.56 20.10 -11.42
CA GLU A 318 -4.83 19.88 -12.68
C GLU A 318 -5.26 18.52 -13.24
N HIS A 319 -5.66 18.50 -14.53
CA HIS A 319 -6.10 17.28 -15.18
C HIS A 319 -4.94 16.27 -15.06
N PRO A 320 -5.11 15.06 -14.53
CA PRO A 320 -3.98 14.25 -14.07
C PRO A 320 -3.06 13.66 -15.17
N ALA A 321 -3.35 13.99 -16.43
CA ALA A 321 -2.42 14.01 -17.57
C ALA A 321 -1.45 15.23 -17.55
N ALA A 322 -1.44 15.98 -16.44
CA ALA A 322 -0.57 17.11 -16.21
C ALA A 322 0.89 16.63 -16.17
N PRO A 323 1.82 17.41 -16.74
CA PRO A 323 3.23 17.09 -16.75
C PRO A 323 3.76 16.78 -15.32
N LEU A 324 4.48 15.67 -15.18
CA LEU A 324 5.09 15.20 -13.95
C LEU A 324 6.39 15.96 -13.64
N PRO A 325 6.46 16.73 -12.53
CA PRO A 325 7.44 17.81 -12.33
C PRO A 325 8.88 17.41 -12.70
N ASP A 326 9.24 17.82 -13.93
CA ASP A 326 10.54 17.78 -14.64
C ASP A 326 10.36 17.61 -16.18
N ASP A 327 9.14 17.37 -16.68
CA ASP A 327 8.85 17.16 -18.11
C ASP A 327 8.55 18.41 -18.95
N GLY A 328 9.13 18.41 -20.15
CA GLY A 328 8.82 19.34 -21.23
C GLY A 328 7.46 19.05 -21.88
N GLY A 329 6.37 19.41 -21.20
CA GLY A 329 5.01 19.38 -21.73
C GLY A 329 4.28 18.04 -21.57
N PRO A 330 2.96 18.01 -21.87
CA PRO A 330 2.12 16.86 -21.59
C PRO A 330 2.48 15.64 -22.45
N SER A 331 2.64 14.49 -21.80
CA SER A 331 2.81 13.19 -22.46
C SER A 331 1.53 12.79 -23.20
N THR A 332 1.68 12.26 -24.41
CA THR A 332 0.57 11.66 -25.19
C THR A 332 0.47 10.15 -25.01
N THR A 333 1.29 9.56 -24.13
CA THR A 333 1.28 8.13 -23.83
C THR A 333 0.23 7.85 -22.75
N PRO A 334 -0.72 6.94 -22.96
CA PRO A 334 -1.72 6.61 -21.94
C PRO A 334 -1.05 5.94 -20.73
N VAL A 335 -1.58 6.22 -19.55
CA VAL A 335 -1.21 5.55 -18.29
C VAL A 335 -2.07 4.31 -18.14
N ILE A 336 -1.45 3.13 -18.02
CA ILE A 336 -2.14 1.85 -17.95
C ILE A 336 -1.65 1.08 -16.72
N ASP A 337 -2.57 0.84 -15.79
CA ASP A 337 -2.36 -0.07 -14.66
C ASP A 337 -2.37 -1.51 -15.16
N ALA A 338 -1.20 -2.16 -15.20
CA ALA A 338 -1.07 -3.53 -15.66
C ALA A 338 -1.46 -4.59 -14.61
N HIS A 339 -1.97 -4.20 -13.43
CA HIS A 339 -2.31 -5.15 -12.37
C HIS A 339 -3.43 -4.63 -11.47
N ALA A 340 -4.67 -5.03 -11.75
CA ALA A 340 -5.84 -4.73 -10.93
C ALA A 340 -6.71 -5.96 -10.69
N HIS A 341 -7.55 -5.88 -9.67
CA HIS A 341 -8.52 -6.90 -9.29
C HIS A 341 -9.91 -6.29 -9.05
N LEU A 342 -10.92 -7.16 -9.13
CA LEU A 342 -12.34 -6.85 -8.90
C LEU A 342 -12.97 -7.94 -8.03
N SER A 343 -14.20 -7.70 -7.58
CA SER A 343 -14.98 -8.64 -6.75
C SER A 343 -14.39 -8.81 -5.34
N THR A 344 -14.93 -9.74 -4.53
CA THR A 344 -14.53 -9.86 -3.12
C THR A 344 -13.40 -10.87 -2.87
N TRP A 345 -12.58 -10.61 -1.83
CA TRP A 345 -11.60 -11.56 -1.32
C TRP A 345 -11.98 -12.06 0.09
N GLY A 346 -11.58 -13.29 0.43
CA GLY A 346 -11.99 -13.96 1.67
C GLY A 346 -11.19 -13.58 2.92
N ASP A 347 -9.92 -13.20 2.78
CA ASP A 347 -9.01 -13.06 3.93
C ASP A 347 -9.24 -11.79 4.76
N PHE A 348 -9.76 -10.73 4.16
CA PHE A 348 -10.00 -9.43 4.79
C PHE A 348 -11.11 -8.68 4.08
N TRP A 349 -11.60 -7.61 4.71
CA TRP A 349 -12.69 -6.81 4.16
C TRP A 349 -12.19 -5.54 3.50
N VAL A 350 -12.66 -5.30 2.28
CA VAL A 350 -12.45 -4.07 1.53
C VAL A 350 -13.79 -3.30 1.49
N PRO A 351 -13.81 -2.00 1.81
CA PRO A 351 -15.02 -1.17 1.73
C PRO A 351 -15.66 -1.11 0.34
N GLU A 352 -14.86 -1.17 -0.72
CA GLU A 352 -15.28 -0.94 -2.09
C GLU A 352 -14.45 -1.78 -3.08
N TYR A 353 -15.10 -2.36 -4.09
CA TYR A 353 -14.52 -3.40 -4.97
C TYR A 353 -15.15 -3.47 -6.38
N SER A 354 -16.02 -2.53 -6.73
CA SER A 354 -16.72 -2.48 -8.02
C SER A 354 -15.85 -1.91 -9.16
N GLY A 355 -16.11 -2.34 -10.40
CA GLY A 355 -15.46 -1.75 -11.58
C GLY A 355 -15.77 -0.27 -11.72
N ALA A 356 -17.01 0.13 -11.42
CA ALA A 356 -17.44 1.53 -11.44
C ALA A 356 -16.64 2.44 -10.50
N TRP A 357 -16.38 2.01 -9.25
CA TRP A 357 -15.55 2.79 -8.33
C TRP A 357 -14.09 2.84 -8.76
N LEU A 358 -13.55 1.70 -9.22
CA LEU A 358 -12.18 1.65 -9.73
C LEU A 358 -11.99 2.69 -10.84
N VAL A 359 -12.87 2.67 -11.85
CA VAL A 359 -12.85 3.62 -12.98
C VAL A 359 -12.98 5.08 -12.50
N GLU A 360 -13.82 5.37 -11.51
CA GLU A 360 -13.89 6.71 -10.90
C GLU A 360 -12.55 7.14 -10.27
N GLN A 361 -11.84 6.23 -9.60
CA GLN A 361 -10.52 6.56 -9.05
C GLN A 361 -9.46 6.70 -10.14
N LEU A 362 -9.51 5.87 -11.19
CA LEU A 362 -8.63 6.01 -12.36
C LEU A 362 -8.80 7.41 -12.99
N ASP A 363 -10.04 7.90 -13.13
CA ASP A 363 -10.33 9.27 -13.59
C ASP A 363 -9.78 10.35 -12.67
N ARG A 364 -9.90 10.17 -11.34
CA ARG A 364 -9.39 11.12 -10.34
C ARG A 364 -7.87 11.27 -10.37
N ILE A 365 -7.13 10.23 -10.77
CA ILE A 365 -5.65 10.21 -10.75
C ILE A 365 -4.97 10.10 -12.12
N GLY A 366 -5.76 10.07 -13.20
CA GLY A 366 -5.27 10.09 -14.59
C GLY A 366 -4.61 8.79 -15.01
N VAL A 367 -5.21 7.68 -14.62
CA VAL A 367 -4.94 6.38 -15.23
C VAL A 367 -6.01 6.19 -16.30
N ASP A 368 -5.58 6.00 -17.55
CA ASP A 368 -6.49 5.85 -18.68
C ASP A 368 -7.19 4.50 -18.65
N ALA A 369 -6.47 3.42 -18.29
CA ALA A 369 -7.07 2.09 -18.21
C ALA A 369 -6.38 1.16 -17.19
N ALA A 370 -7.07 0.08 -16.80
CA ALA A 370 -6.54 -0.96 -15.91
C ALA A 370 -6.81 -2.39 -16.42
N ALA A 371 -5.85 -3.29 -16.19
CA ALA A 371 -5.93 -4.70 -16.50
C ALA A 371 -6.46 -5.49 -15.29
N VAL A 372 -7.73 -5.90 -15.33
CA VAL A 372 -8.47 -6.52 -14.21
C VAL A 372 -8.54 -8.05 -14.30
N SER A 373 -8.60 -8.70 -13.14
CA SER A 373 -9.02 -10.11 -13.01
C SER A 373 -9.86 -10.30 -11.74
N SER A 374 -10.98 -11.04 -11.81
CA SER A 374 -11.87 -11.24 -10.64
C SER A 374 -11.21 -12.12 -9.58
N MET A 375 -11.36 -11.72 -8.32
CA MET A 375 -10.90 -12.52 -7.18
C MET A 375 -11.69 -13.81 -6.96
N HIS A 376 -12.92 -13.92 -7.47
CA HIS A 376 -13.59 -15.23 -7.52
C HIS A 376 -12.82 -16.21 -8.40
N GLY A 377 -12.22 -15.71 -9.49
CA GLY A 377 -11.40 -16.51 -10.40
C GLY A 377 -10.04 -16.88 -9.86
N VAL A 378 -9.36 -15.94 -9.18
CA VAL A 378 -8.10 -16.20 -8.45
C VAL A 378 -8.28 -17.17 -7.27
N GLY A 379 -9.49 -17.21 -6.70
CA GLY A 379 -9.85 -18.07 -5.58
C GLY A 379 -10.37 -19.45 -5.99
N ASN A 380 -11.69 -19.56 -6.13
CA ASN A 380 -12.40 -20.84 -6.12
C ASN A 380 -13.17 -21.17 -7.42
N ASP A 381 -13.37 -20.21 -8.31
CA ASP A 381 -14.18 -20.39 -9.53
C ASP A 381 -13.68 -19.48 -10.67
N ALA A 382 -12.70 -19.97 -11.44
CA ALA A 382 -12.18 -19.30 -12.62
C ALA A 382 -13.21 -19.11 -13.74
N VAL A 383 -14.26 -19.95 -13.81
CA VAL A 383 -15.30 -19.81 -14.84
C VAL A 383 -16.18 -18.61 -14.53
N LEU A 384 -16.68 -18.51 -13.29
CA LEU A 384 -17.41 -17.35 -12.81
C LEU A 384 -16.54 -16.08 -12.85
N GLY A 385 -15.32 -16.13 -12.31
CA GLY A 385 -14.45 -14.97 -12.24
C GLY A 385 -14.05 -14.40 -13.61
N ASN A 386 -13.81 -15.25 -14.60
CA ASN A 386 -13.51 -14.78 -15.96
C ASN A 386 -14.76 -14.18 -16.62
N GLN A 387 -15.95 -14.75 -16.38
CA GLN A 387 -17.21 -14.15 -16.84
C GLN A 387 -17.45 -12.77 -16.21
N GLU A 388 -17.31 -12.63 -14.90
CA GLU A 388 -17.44 -11.35 -14.18
C GLU A 388 -16.49 -10.27 -14.74
N ALA A 389 -15.23 -10.63 -14.98
CA ALA A 389 -14.23 -9.68 -15.48
C ALA A 389 -14.54 -9.22 -16.92
N ILE A 390 -15.01 -10.13 -17.79
CA ILE A 390 -15.47 -9.80 -19.15
C ILE A 390 -16.71 -8.90 -19.10
N GLU A 391 -17.69 -9.23 -18.25
CA GLU A 391 -18.92 -8.43 -18.09
C GLU A 391 -18.63 -7.00 -17.61
N GLU A 392 -17.73 -6.81 -16.64
CA GLU A 392 -17.30 -5.47 -16.18
C GLU A 392 -16.46 -4.74 -17.24
N ALA A 393 -15.63 -5.43 -18.02
CA ALA A 393 -14.91 -4.80 -19.12
C ALA A 393 -15.87 -4.27 -20.21
N HIS A 394 -16.93 -5.01 -20.55
CA HIS A 394 -17.97 -4.51 -21.46
C HIS A 394 -18.84 -3.39 -20.84
N ALA A 395 -18.96 -3.32 -19.52
CA ALA A 395 -19.61 -2.19 -18.84
C ALA A 395 -18.74 -0.91 -18.86
N HIS A 396 -17.41 -1.08 -18.90
CA HIS A 396 -16.41 -0.01 -18.87
C HIS A 396 -15.37 -0.11 -20.02
N PRO A 397 -15.82 -0.16 -21.29
CA PRO A 397 -14.94 -0.44 -22.42
C PRO A 397 -13.90 0.67 -22.62
N GLY A 398 -12.68 0.28 -22.96
CA GLY A 398 -11.54 1.19 -23.09
C GLY A 398 -10.93 1.66 -21.77
N ARG A 399 -11.63 1.47 -20.64
CA ARG A 399 -11.16 1.74 -19.27
C ARG A 399 -10.70 0.47 -18.55
N LEU A 400 -11.38 -0.66 -18.77
CA LEU A 400 -11.02 -1.95 -18.21
C LEU A 400 -10.70 -2.95 -19.33
N GLY A 401 -9.64 -3.72 -19.15
CA GLY A 401 -9.31 -4.89 -19.97
C GLY A 401 -9.01 -6.10 -19.11
N VAL A 402 -9.15 -7.31 -19.64
CA VAL A 402 -9.21 -8.54 -18.84
C VAL A 402 -7.95 -9.38 -18.92
N TYR A 403 -7.46 -9.80 -17.76
CA TYR A 403 -6.63 -11.00 -17.63
C TYR A 403 -7.50 -12.19 -17.22
N LEU A 404 -7.63 -13.19 -18.10
CA LEU A 404 -8.35 -14.42 -17.79
C LEU A 404 -7.55 -15.27 -16.81
N VAL A 405 -8.13 -15.62 -15.66
CA VAL A 405 -7.49 -16.51 -14.69
C VAL A 405 -7.46 -17.93 -15.23
N VAL A 406 -6.29 -18.57 -15.14
CA VAL A 406 -6.11 -19.98 -15.47
C VAL A 406 -6.24 -20.84 -14.21
N ASP A 407 -7.26 -21.70 -14.15
CA ASP A 407 -7.33 -22.77 -13.15
C ASP A 407 -6.55 -24.01 -13.66
N PRO A 408 -5.44 -24.41 -13.02
CA PRO A 408 -4.67 -25.59 -13.42
C PRO A 408 -5.33 -26.93 -13.03
N HIS A 409 -6.36 -26.93 -12.17
CA HIS A 409 -7.04 -28.15 -11.73
C HIS A 409 -8.26 -28.48 -12.59
N ASP A 410 -8.84 -27.49 -13.25
CA ASP A 410 -9.85 -27.63 -14.29
C ASP A 410 -9.25 -28.26 -15.57
N PRO A 411 -9.62 -29.49 -15.97
CA PRO A 411 -9.08 -30.13 -17.17
C PRO A 411 -9.58 -29.48 -18.48
N ASP A 412 -10.67 -28.71 -18.43
CA ASP A 412 -11.35 -28.13 -19.59
C ASP A 412 -11.11 -26.62 -19.73
N HIS A 413 -10.11 -26.06 -19.01
CA HIS A 413 -9.81 -24.63 -19.07
C HIS A 413 -9.30 -24.19 -20.46
N LEU A 414 -8.48 -25.01 -21.15
CA LEU A 414 -7.81 -24.60 -22.40
C LEU A 414 -8.76 -24.24 -23.55
N PRO A 415 -9.81 -25.02 -23.87
CA PRO A 415 -10.81 -24.61 -24.86
C PRO A 415 -11.50 -23.30 -24.48
N ARG A 416 -11.89 -23.14 -23.20
CA ARG A 416 -12.55 -21.91 -22.72
C ARG A 416 -11.66 -20.68 -22.85
N LEU A 417 -10.39 -20.77 -22.44
CA LEU A 417 -9.43 -19.69 -22.60
C LEU A 417 -9.22 -19.31 -24.06
N ARG A 418 -9.12 -20.30 -24.96
CA ARG A 418 -8.96 -20.04 -26.40
C ARG A 418 -10.18 -19.30 -26.97
N ASP A 419 -11.39 -19.73 -26.63
CA ASP A 419 -12.62 -19.08 -27.09
C ASP A 419 -12.78 -17.66 -26.49
N GLN A 420 -12.33 -17.44 -25.25
CA GLN A 420 -12.39 -16.13 -24.58
C GLN A 420 -11.28 -15.15 -25.01
N LEU A 421 -10.11 -15.64 -25.46
CA LEU A 421 -8.98 -14.82 -25.92
C LEU A 421 -9.24 -14.07 -27.25
N ASP A 422 -10.33 -14.42 -27.95
CA ASP A 422 -10.82 -13.74 -29.15
C ASP A 422 -11.67 -12.49 -28.82
N ASP A 423 -12.06 -12.27 -27.56
CA ASP A 423 -12.76 -11.06 -27.16
C ASP A 423 -11.82 -9.82 -27.20
N PRO A 424 -12.23 -8.70 -27.82
CA PRO A 424 -11.37 -7.52 -27.98
C PRO A 424 -10.98 -6.84 -26.67
N LEU A 425 -11.65 -7.14 -25.55
CA LEU A 425 -11.31 -6.61 -24.23
C LEU A 425 -10.43 -7.56 -23.41
N VAL A 426 -10.14 -8.77 -23.89
CA VAL A 426 -9.20 -9.70 -23.24
C VAL A 426 -7.76 -9.38 -23.65
N TRP A 427 -7.00 -8.89 -22.68
CA TRP A 427 -5.61 -8.46 -22.82
C TRP A 427 -4.62 -9.60 -22.60
N GLY A 428 -4.95 -10.63 -21.79
CA GLY A 428 -4.10 -11.81 -21.65
C GLY A 428 -4.57 -12.80 -20.57
N LEU A 429 -3.62 -13.49 -19.91
CA LEU A 429 -3.91 -14.44 -18.83
C LEU A 429 -3.34 -14.00 -17.46
N LYS A 430 -4.02 -14.38 -16.37
CA LYS A 430 -3.58 -14.28 -14.97
C LYS A 430 -3.26 -15.67 -14.41
N LEU A 431 -2.15 -15.78 -13.69
CA LEU A 431 -1.77 -16.97 -12.92
C LEU A 431 -1.68 -16.64 -11.42
N HIS A 432 -2.08 -17.59 -10.57
CA HIS A 432 -1.85 -17.53 -9.12
C HIS A 432 -1.26 -18.84 -8.56
N PRO A 433 0.01 -19.16 -8.89
CA PRO A 433 0.64 -20.47 -8.58
C PRO A 433 0.61 -20.85 -7.09
N SER A 434 0.75 -19.88 -6.17
CA SER A 434 0.64 -20.10 -4.72
C SER A 434 -0.78 -20.51 -4.30
N THR A 435 -1.81 -19.75 -4.70
CA THR A 435 -3.20 -20.01 -4.30
C THR A 435 -3.70 -21.34 -4.86
N HIS A 436 -3.39 -21.62 -6.13
CA HIS A 436 -3.74 -22.89 -6.74
C HIS A 436 -2.85 -24.06 -6.24
N ASN A 437 -1.75 -23.79 -5.52
CA ASN A 437 -0.77 -24.80 -5.09
C ASN A 437 -0.26 -25.66 -6.28
N VAL A 438 0.12 -24.97 -7.36
CA VAL A 438 0.67 -25.56 -8.59
C VAL A 438 1.82 -24.69 -9.06
N ALA A 439 3.01 -25.27 -9.27
CA ALA A 439 4.15 -24.51 -9.80
C ALA A 439 3.89 -24.02 -11.23
N ILE A 440 4.33 -22.82 -11.59
CA ILE A 440 4.20 -22.26 -12.95
C ILE A 440 4.85 -23.14 -14.04
N THR A 441 5.82 -23.97 -13.66
CA THR A 441 6.48 -24.96 -14.53
C THR A 441 5.68 -26.26 -14.75
N ASP A 442 4.60 -26.50 -14.00
CA ASP A 442 3.79 -27.73 -14.06
C ASP A 442 3.10 -27.88 -15.43
N ARG A 443 2.97 -29.13 -15.88
CA ARG A 443 2.27 -29.48 -17.13
C ARG A 443 0.84 -28.94 -17.21
N ARG A 444 0.19 -28.69 -16.07
CA ARG A 444 -1.16 -28.13 -15.97
C ARG A 444 -1.26 -26.69 -16.48
N TYR A 445 -0.21 -25.88 -16.31
CA TYR A 445 -0.15 -24.53 -16.89
C TYR A 445 0.48 -24.49 -18.28
N ARG A 446 1.29 -25.50 -18.65
CA ARG A 446 2.05 -25.53 -19.92
C ARG A 446 1.21 -25.16 -21.14
N GLY A 447 0.04 -25.77 -21.31
CA GLY A 447 -0.83 -25.49 -22.47
C GLY A 447 -1.39 -24.07 -22.51
N ALA A 448 -1.62 -23.44 -21.35
CA ALA A 448 -2.11 -22.06 -21.27
C ALA A 448 -0.98 -21.05 -21.56
N LEU A 449 0.24 -21.35 -21.10
CA LEU A 449 1.44 -20.59 -21.44
C LEU A 449 1.78 -20.69 -22.94
N GLU A 450 1.68 -21.89 -23.52
CA GLU A 450 1.87 -22.12 -24.96
C GLU A 450 0.79 -21.41 -25.79
N LEU A 451 -0.48 -21.46 -25.37
CA LEU A 451 -1.57 -20.71 -25.99
C LEU A 451 -1.32 -19.19 -25.93
N ALA A 452 -0.90 -18.65 -24.79
CA ALA A 452 -0.61 -17.23 -24.65
C ALA A 452 0.52 -16.79 -25.60
N ALA A 453 1.58 -17.58 -25.73
CA ALA A 453 2.65 -17.35 -26.69
C ALA A 453 2.19 -17.49 -28.16
N GLU A 454 1.31 -18.45 -28.46
CA GLU A 454 0.71 -18.66 -29.80
C GLU A 454 -0.07 -17.41 -30.26
N VAL A 455 -0.87 -16.81 -29.38
CA VAL A 455 -1.77 -15.68 -29.71
C VAL A 455 -1.20 -14.29 -29.33
N GLY A 456 0.08 -14.22 -28.99
CA GLY A 456 0.77 -12.99 -28.60
C GLY A 456 0.18 -12.30 -27.35
N ALA A 457 -0.45 -13.06 -26.45
CA ALA A 457 -1.00 -12.55 -25.21
C ALA A 457 0.06 -12.56 -24.08
N PRO A 458 0.25 -11.45 -23.33
CA PRO A 458 1.04 -11.48 -22.12
C PRO A 458 0.37 -12.31 -21.01
N VAL A 459 1.20 -12.80 -20.09
CA VAL A 459 0.77 -13.49 -18.87
C VAL A 459 1.25 -12.71 -17.65
N LEU A 460 0.33 -12.33 -16.77
CA LEU A 460 0.65 -11.80 -15.45
C LEU A 460 0.61 -12.94 -14.42
N THR A 461 1.68 -13.16 -13.68
CA THR A 461 1.69 -14.15 -12.58
C THR A 461 1.93 -13.47 -11.25
N HIS A 462 1.19 -13.87 -10.21
CA HIS A 462 1.65 -13.63 -8.83
C HIS A 462 3.04 -14.24 -8.65
N THR A 463 3.96 -13.50 -8.02
CA THR A 463 5.28 -14.00 -7.64
C THR A 463 5.58 -13.71 -6.17
N SER A 464 6.31 -14.62 -5.54
CA SER A 464 6.81 -14.44 -4.18
C SER A 464 8.15 -15.16 -4.06
N HIS A 465 9.14 -14.49 -3.49
CA HIS A 465 10.46 -15.07 -3.25
C HIS A 465 10.41 -16.26 -2.27
N LEU A 466 9.41 -16.30 -1.39
CA LEU A 466 9.23 -17.38 -0.42
C LEU A 466 8.44 -18.58 -0.99
N ALA A 467 7.72 -18.38 -2.11
CA ALA A 467 6.87 -19.40 -2.71
C ALA A 467 7.65 -20.29 -3.69
N ALA A 468 7.72 -21.60 -3.39
CA ALA A 468 8.35 -22.59 -4.27
C ALA A 468 7.63 -22.77 -5.63
N THR A 469 6.41 -22.28 -5.79
CA THR A 469 5.58 -22.41 -7.01
C THR A 469 5.73 -21.26 -8.01
N CYS A 470 6.24 -20.10 -7.57
CA CYS A 470 6.40 -18.89 -8.40
C CYS A 470 7.60 -18.03 -7.95
N SER A 471 8.70 -18.68 -7.60
CA SER A 471 9.99 -18.02 -7.40
C SER A 471 10.56 -17.49 -8.73
N ALA A 472 11.59 -16.63 -8.65
CA ALA A 472 12.28 -16.13 -9.85
C ALA A 472 12.80 -17.27 -10.74
N ALA A 473 13.34 -18.34 -10.13
CA ALA A 473 13.84 -19.51 -10.86
C ALA A 473 12.73 -20.30 -11.57
N GLU A 474 11.54 -20.41 -10.97
CA GLU A 474 10.38 -21.05 -11.62
C GLU A 474 9.87 -20.20 -12.80
N CYS A 475 9.87 -18.87 -12.67
CA CYS A 475 9.49 -17.95 -13.75
C CYS A 475 10.46 -18.03 -14.94
N ASP A 476 11.76 -18.09 -14.66
CA ASP A 476 12.81 -18.28 -15.67
C ASP A 476 12.68 -19.64 -16.37
N ALA A 477 12.48 -20.71 -15.62
CA ALA A 477 12.30 -22.06 -16.17
C ALA A 477 11.02 -22.19 -17.01
N ALA A 478 9.92 -21.56 -16.59
CA ALA A 478 8.65 -21.57 -17.32
C ALA A 478 8.77 -20.85 -18.67
N THR A 479 9.33 -19.65 -18.68
CA THR A 479 9.51 -18.82 -19.90
C THR A 479 10.52 -19.41 -20.88
N ARG A 480 11.69 -19.89 -20.42
CA ARG A 480 12.66 -20.55 -21.31
C ARG A 480 12.10 -21.82 -21.97
N ALA A 481 11.11 -22.46 -21.35
CA ALA A 481 10.42 -23.61 -21.91
C ALA A 481 9.21 -23.25 -22.81
N VAL A 482 8.82 -21.97 -22.92
CA VAL A 482 7.85 -21.47 -23.91
C VAL A 482 8.43 -20.25 -24.64
N PRO A 483 9.20 -20.45 -25.73
CA PRO A 483 9.73 -19.34 -26.52
C PRO A 483 8.61 -18.43 -27.05
N GLY A 484 8.77 -17.12 -26.87
CA GLY A 484 7.81 -16.10 -27.31
C GLY A 484 6.85 -15.62 -26.22
N LEU A 485 6.61 -16.42 -25.16
CA LEU A 485 5.83 -16.00 -23.98
C LEU A 485 6.37 -14.68 -23.41
N GLN A 486 5.49 -13.75 -23.05
CA GLN A 486 5.83 -12.56 -22.27
C GLN A 486 5.22 -12.68 -20.88
N LEU A 487 6.06 -12.65 -19.84
CA LEU A 487 5.65 -12.87 -18.44
C LEU A 487 5.90 -11.60 -17.61
N LEU A 488 4.84 -11.00 -17.07
CA LEU A 488 4.92 -9.99 -16.03
C LEU A 488 5.01 -10.70 -14.67
N MET A 489 6.10 -10.48 -13.96
CA MET A 489 6.36 -11.02 -12.63
C MET A 489 5.74 -10.09 -11.59
N GLY A 490 4.48 -10.35 -11.25
CA GLY A 490 3.66 -9.53 -10.35
C GLY A 490 4.31 -9.35 -8.98
N HIS A 491 4.27 -8.12 -8.46
CA HIS A 491 4.96 -7.68 -7.25
C HIS A 491 6.49 -7.81 -7.25
N SER A 492 7.13 -8.23 -8.35
CA SER A 492 8.59 -8.42 -8.46
C SER A 492 9.23 -9.22 -7.32
N GLY A 493 8.53 -10.27 -6.85
CA GLY A 493 8.96 -11.14 -5.76
C GLY A 493 8.33 -10.85 -4.39
N LEU A 494 7.45 -9.85 -4.28
CA LEU A 494 6.61 -9.48 -3.11
C LEU A 494 7.36 -9.01 -1.84
N ASN A 495 8.62 -9.41 -1.68
CA ASN A 495 9.46 -9.14 -0.52
C ASN A 495 10.78 -8.47 -0.97
N PRO A 496 11.23 -7.36 -0.34
CA PRO A 496 12.47 -6.67 -0.70
C PRO A 496 13.72 -7.56 -0.73
N ALA A 497 13.81 -8.58 0.13
CA ALA A 497 14.92 -9.53 0.12
C ALA A 497 14.97 -10.38 -1.16
N GLY A 498 13.82 -10.56 -1.82
CA GLY A 498 13.68 -11.31 -3.06
C GLY A 498 13.94 -10.52 -4.33
N LEU A 499 13.71 -9.20 -4.30
CA LEU A 499 13.76 -8.33 -5.48
C LEU A 499 15.05 -8.49 -6.33
N PRO A 500 16.27 -8.60 -5.76
CA PRO A 500 17.47 -8.83 -6.57
C PRO A 500 17.39 -10.08 -7.46
N THR A 501 16.78 -11.17 -6.98
CA THR A 501 16.66 -12.42 -7.76
C THR A 501 15.68 -12.31 -8.93
N PHE A 502 14.65 -11.48 -8.81
CA PHE A 502 13.72 -11.20 -9.91
C PHE A 502 14.33 -10.23 -10.93
N VAL A 503 15.08 -9.23 -10.44
CA VAL A 503 15.91 -8.33 -11.26
C VAL A 503 16.94 -9.12 -12.09
N ASP A 504 17.63 -10.09 -11.48
CA ASP A 504 18.57 -10.96 -12.18
C ASP A 504 17.89 -11.73 -13.32
N VAL A 505 16.71 -12.30 -13.08
CA VAL A 505 15.94 -13.02 -14.10
C VAL A 505 15.45 -12.09 -15.22
N ALA A 506 14.93 -10.91 -14.91
CA ALA A 506 14.48 -9.95 -15.92
C ALA A 506 15.64 -9.42 -16.80
N ARG A 507 16.85 -9.31 -16.24
CA ARG A 507 18.07 -8.96 -16.98
C ARG A 507 18.52 -10.07 -17.92
N ASP A 508 18.53 -11.31 -17.43
CA ASP A 508 19.15 -12.47 -18.10
C ASP A 508 18.12 -13.27 -18.94
N ASN A 509 16.85 -12.85 -18.94
CA ASN A 509 15.76 -13.43 -19.72
C ASN A 509 14.81 -12.33 -20.27
N PRO A 510 14.87 -12.00 -21.57
CA PRO A 510 14.09 -10.92 -22.16
C PRO A 510 12.59 -11.21 -22.30
N GLN A 511 12.12 -12.38 -21.86
CA GLN A 511 10.70 -12.74 -21.76
C GLN A 511 10.09 -12.40 -20.39
N CYS A 512 10.92 -12.10 -19.39
CA CYS A 512 10.49 -11.75 -18.03
C CYS A 512 10.54 -10.24 -17.81
N HIS A 513 9.48 -9.68 -17.24
CA HIS A 513 9.35 -8.26 -16.92
C HIS A 513 8.98 -8.07 -15.45
N LEU A 514 9.38 -6.95 -14.86
CA LEU A 514 9.12 -6.60 -13.45
C LEU A 514 7.86 -5.76 -13.36
N GLU A 515 6.95 -6.11 -12.46
CA GLU A 515 5.74 -5.34 -12.16
C GLU A 515 5.79 -4.88 -10.69
N ILE A 516 5.46 -3.60 -10.43
CA ILE A 516 5.92 -2.87 -9.24
C ILE A 516 4.96 -2.79 -8.05
N CYS A 517 3.74 -3.33 -8.14
CA CYS A 517 2.77 -3.29 -7.06
C CYS A 517 3.26 -4.03 -5.80
N GLY A 518 2.48 -3.98 -4.71
CA GLY A 518 2.83 -4.62 -3.44
C GLY A 518 3.12 -3.62 -2.33
N SER A 519 2.71 -3.97 -1.11
CA SER A 519 2.82 -3.12 0.10
C SER A 519 4.25 -2.93 0.64
N LEU A 520 5.23 -3.67 0.10
CA LEU A 520 6.64 -3.61 0.50
C LEU A 520 7.58 -3.08 -0.60
N ASN A 521 7.08 -2.89 -1.83
CA ASN A 521 7.82 -2.19 -2.88
C ASN A 521 7.62 -0.69 -2.69
N THR A 522 8.70 0.08 -2.64
CA THR A 522 8.67 1.54 -2.45
C THR A 522 9.11 2.27 -3.72
N ALA A 523 9.02 3.61 -3.73
CA ALA A 523 9.62 4.42 -4.79
C ALA A 523 11.11 4.08 -5.03
N ALA A 524 11.88 3.81 -3.98
CA ALA A 524 13.29 3.39 -4.07
C ALA A 524 13.45 1.98 -4.68
N SER A 525 12.47 1.08 -4.50
CA SER A 525 12.46 -0.22 -5.20
C SER A 525 12.34 -0.02 -6.71
N VAL A 526 11.50 0.92 -7.17
CA VAL A 526 11.36 1.26 -8.60
C VAL A 526 12.66 1.86 -9.14
N GLU A 527 13.25 2.83 -8.44
CA GLU A 527 14.55 3.42 -8.79
C GLU A 527 15.64 2.34 -8.95
N TYR A 528 15.68 1.36 -8.03
CA TYR A 528 16.59 0.23 -8.10
C TYR A 528 16.32 -0.65 -9.34
N MET A 529 15.08 -1.06 -9.61
CA MET A 529 14.74 -1.86 -10.81
C MET A 529 15.21 -1.16 -12.09
N VAL A 530 14.86 0.11 -12.27
CA VAL A 530 15.25 0.91 -13.45
C VAL A 530 16.77 0.99 -13.59
N ALA A 531 17.48 1.21 -12.48
CA ALA A 531 18.94 1.28 -12.48
C ALA A 531 19.63 -0.07 -12.80
N GLN A 532 18.96 -1.20 -12.63
CA GLN A 532 19.53 -2.54 -12.91
C GLN A 532 19.14 -3.12 -14.27
N VAL A 533 17.93 -2.88 -14.77
CA VAL A 533 17.40 -3.51 -16.00
C VAL A 533 16.85 -2.56 -17.06
N GLY A 534 16.87 -1.25 -16.80
CA GLY A 534 16.26 -0.26 -17.69
C GLY A 534 14.75 -0.13 -17.49
N ALA A 535 14.21 1.04 -17.82
CA ALA A 535 12.80 1.36 -17.65
C ALA A 535 11.89 0.54 -18.57
N GLU A 536 12.39 0.05 -19.70
CA GLU A 536 11.69 -0.84 -20.65
C GLU A 536 11.38 -2.24 -20.11
N ARG A 537 11.87 -2.59 -18.91
CA ARG A 537 11.63 -3.87 -18.22
C ARG A 537 10.73 -3.76 -17.00
N VAL A 538 10.23 -2.56 -16.69
CA VAL A 538 9.48 -2.25 -15.48
C VAL A 538 8.08 -1.76 -15.86
N PHE A 539 7.05 -2.35 -15.28
CA PHE A 539 5.65 -2.12 -15.60
C PHE A 539 4.91 -1.57 -14.38
N TYR A 540 4.14 -0.50 -14.58
CA TYR A 540 3.23 0.03 -13.58
C TYR A 540 2.07 -0.92 -13.33
N GLY A 541 1.79 -1.18 -12.07
CA GLY A 541 0.58 -1.88 -11.61
C GLY A 541 0.25 -1.46 -10.18
N THR A 542 -1.02 -1.49 -9.79
CA THR A 542 -1.43 -1.03 -8.44
C THR A 542 -1.83 -2.16 -7.49
N ASP A 543 -2.17 -3.35 -7.98
CA ASP A 543 -2.88 -4.41 -7.25
C ASP A 543 -4.23 -3.89 -6.67
N ALA A 544 -4.93 -3.06 -7.47
CA ALA A 544 -6.21 -2.47 -7.08
C ALA A 544 -7.19 -3.54 -6.58
N LEU A 545 -7.98 -3.19 -5.56
CA LEU A 545 -8.70 -4.07 -4.61
C LEU A 545 -7.89 -4.37 -3.34
N PHE A 546 -6.64 -4.80 -3.45
CA PHE A 546 -5.77 -4.98 -2.28
C PHE A 546 -5.23 -3.63 -1.82
N PHE A 547 -4.79 -2.81 -2.77
CA PHE A 547 -4.32 -1.45 -2.53
C PHE A 547 -5.22 -0.44 -3.25
N ASP A 548 -5.27 0.78 -2.74
CA ASP A 548 -5.98 1.89 -3.37
C ASP A 548 -5.14 2.39 -4.56
N PRO A 549 -5.72 2.53 -5.77
CA PRO A 549 -4.94 2.92 -6.96
C PRO A 549 -4.29 4.30 -6.80
N ARG A 550 -4.86 5.18 -5.96
CA ARG A 550 -4.25 6.48 -5.60
C ARG A 550 -2.91 6.25 -4.87
N TRP A 551 -2.90 5.36 -3.89
CA TRP A 551 -1.69 4.96 -3.18
C TRP A 551 -0.64 4.32 -4.13
N GLY A 552 -1.08 3.42 -5.01
CA GLY A 552 -0.21 2.76 -5.99
C GLY A 552 0.50 3.75 -6.92
N LEU A 553 -0.22 4.75 -7.44
CA LEU A 553 0.34 5.78 -8.31
C LEU A 553 1.36 6.67 -7.59
N GLY A 554 1.21 6.91 -6.28
CA GLY A 554 2.10 7.77 -5.49
C GLY A 554 3.58 7.41 -5.62
N LYS A 555 3.91 6.11 -5.67
CA LYS A 555 5.26 5.61 -5.91
C LYS A 555 5.84 6.13 -7.23
N MET A 556 5.06 6.07 -8.31
CA MET A 556 5.45 6.56 -9.63
C MET A 556 5.43 8.09 -9.75
N ARG A 557 4.76 8.79 -8.83
CA ARG A 557 4.81 10.26 -8.75
C ARG A 557 6.08 10.73 -8.02
N TYR A 558 6.49 10.07 -6.94
CA TYR A 558 7.66 10.46 -6.14
C TYR A 558 8.98 9.71 -6.44
N ALA A 559 9.00 8.63 -7.24
CA ALA A 559 10.26 8.01 -7.66
C ALA A 559 11.14 9.00 -8.45
N ARG A 560 12.46 8.99 -8.23
CA ARG A 560 13.45 9.89 -8.85
C ARG A 560 13.88 9.38 -10.23
N LEU A 561 12.93 9.36 -11.16
CA LEU A 561 13.07 8.90 -12.54
C LEU A 561 13.06 10.06 -13.53
N THR A 562 13.72 9.88 -14.67
CA THR A 562 13.52 10.78 -15.82
C THR A 562 12.08 10.68 -16.32
N SER A 563 11.56 11.73 -16.93
CA SER A 563 10.20 11.73 -17.47
C SER A 563 10.02 10.69 -18.58
N ASP A 564 11.03 10.46 -19.41
CA ASP A 564 11.03 9.41 -20.44
C ASP A 564 10.90 8.01 -19.82
N ASP A 565 11.66 7.72 -18.76
CA ASP A 565 11.60 6.44 -18.07
C ASP A 565 10.27 6.26 -17.33
N ARG A 566 9.76 7.32 -16.72
CA ARG A 566 8.46 7.34 -16.06
C ARG A 566 7.31 7.08 -17.04
N ASN A 567 7.35 7.70 -18.22
CA ASN A 567 6.37 7.51 -19.31
C ASN A 567 6.37 6.07 -19.88
N LYS A 568 7.54 5.44 -20.01
CA LYS A 568 7.64 4.01 -20.37
C LYS A 568 6.92 3.14 -19.34
N ILE A 569 7.26 3.30 -18.06
CA ILE A 569 6.76 2.45 -16.98
C ILE A 569 5.26 2.62 -16.75
N LEU A 570 4.77 3.87 -16.74
CA LEU A 570 3.37 4.20 -16.48
C LEU A 570 2.39 3.66 -17.53
N GLY A 571 2.84 3.35 -18.75
CA GLY A 571 1.96 2.73 -19.74
C GLY A 571 2.57 2.52 -21.13
N GLY A 572 3.64 3.22 -21.50
CA GLY A 572 4.31 3.03 -22.80
C GLY A 572 4.77 1.58 -23.04
N ASN A 573 5.27 0.92 -22.00
CA ASN A 573 5.64 -0.50 -22.02
C ASN A 573 4.42 -1.41 -22.18
N MET A 574 3.30 -1.08 -21.54
CA MET A 574 2.06 -1.87 -21.60
C MET A 574 1.37 -1.74 -22.97
N VAL A 575 1.34 -0.53 -23.56
CA VAL A 575 0.92 -0.32 -24.95
C VAL A 575 1.78 -1.14 -25.92
N ALA A 576 3.11 -1.10 -25.76
CA ALA A 576 4.03 -1.87 -26.60
C ALA A 576 3.89 -3.38 -26.44
N LEU A 577 3.58 -3.85 -25.22
CA LEU A 577 3.39 -5.27 -24.91
C LEU A 577 2.07 -5.84 -25.44
N LEU A 578 0.99 -5.06 -25.38
CA LEU A 578 -0.33 -5.46 -25.89
C LEU A 578 -0.44 -5.33 -27.43
N GLY A 579 0.21 -4.33 -28.03
CA GLY A 579 0.23 -4.11 -29.48
C GLY A 579 -1.18 -4.08 -30.10
N GLU A 580 -1.45 -4.99 -31.03
CA GLU A 580 -2.75 -5.11 -31.69
C GLU A 580 -3.92 -5.36 -30.71
N ARG A 581 -3.69 -6.00 -29.55
CA ARG A 581 -4.74 -6.19 -28.52
C ARG A 581 -5.17 -4.86 -27.91
N TRP A 582 -4.22 -3.94 -27.67
CA TRP A 582 -4.54 -2.59 -27.22
C TRP A 582 -5.35 -1.83 -28.28
N HIS A 583 -4.92 -1.89 -29.54
CA HIS A 583 -5.64 -1.24 -30.64
C HIS A 583 -7.04 -1.81 -30.86
N ALA A 584 -7.24 -3.12 -30.74
CA ALA A 584 -8.55 -3.76 -30.82
C ALA A 584 -9.48 -3.35 -29.66
N SER A 585 -8.96 -3.33 -28.44
CA SER A 585 -9.69 -2.91 -27.23
C SER A 585 -10.13 -1.44 -27.31
N GLN A 586 -9.24 -0.55 -27.73
CA GLN A 586 -9.57 0.86 -27.97
C GLN A 586 -10.51 1.06 -29.17
N ALA A 587 -10.39 0.27 -30.23
CA ALA A 587 -11.33 0.31 -31.35
C ALA A 587 -12.74 -0.14 -30.94
N TYR A 588 -12.86 -1.16 -30.07
CA TYR A 588 -14.13 -1.60 -29.52
C TYR A 588 -14.82 -0.48 -28.73
N ALA A 589 -14.08 0.22 -27.85
CA ALA A 589 -14.61 1.31 -27.03
C ALA A 589 -15.13 2.54 -27.80
N ASN A 590 -14.75 2.67 -29.08
CA ASN A 590 -15.14 3.79 -29.95
C ASN A 590 -16.33 3.47 -30.89
N ASN A 591 -16.92 2.26 -30.83
CA ASN A 591 -18.04 1.82 -31.67
C ASN A 591 -19.36 1.66 -30.89
#